data_AF-A0A1Y3AZ88-F1
#
_entry.id   AF-A0A1Y3AZ88-F1
#
_cell.length_a   1.000
_cell.length_b   1.000
_cell.length_c   1.000
_cell.angle_alpha   90.00
_cell.angle_beta   90.00
_cell.angle_gamma   90.00
#
_symmetry.space_group_name_H-M   'P 1'
#
loop_
_entity.id
_entity.type
_entity.pdbx_description
1 polymer ?
#
loop_
_entity_poly.entity_id
_entity_poly.type
_entity_poly.pdbx_seq_one_letter_code
_entity_poly.pdbx_strand_id
1 'polypeptide(L)'
;MSTDKKLPEFMFNIIMCIHSFMNIQIGFNQILDNEQAFVILVQSLNPSCLPNMARTMEILAAVTLVEKGVERVINAFTDTAIDSERENQRFSIIVEGLKHYDDHIDVAFSAIQLINGLIFNHEDFEQRFHLRCEMYRTKDLSGEITFRDIANEMEKRLLKERPNDIDQDTVSLNSTGTIPGITSVNNQNNQNLRGATRIVIHKSPQQNFLESFQIFFNNKNEDFDEMASRFENIRIDFDNMDDCYRVLRNSVVNTPIESGLLSILQLLLFIRDDQYVRYFYF
;
A
#
# COMPACT_ATOMS: atom_id res chain seq x y z
N MET A 1 20.73 -32.29 -12.29
CA MET A 1 19.80 -31.96 -11.19
C MET A 1 20.60 -31.42 -9.99
N SER A 2 20.95 -30.13 -9.99
CA SER A 2 21.46 -29.42 -8.78
C SER A 2 21.60 -27.89 -8.95
N THR A 3 21.33 -27.33 -10.14
CA THR A 3 21.56 -25.92 -10.46
C THR A 3 20.39 -24.98 -10.12
N ASP A 4 19.15 -25.46 -10.03
CA ASP A 4 17.98 -24.57 -9.85
C ASP A 4 17.76 -24.04 -8.43
N LYS A 5 18.28 -24.70 -7.40
CA LYS A 5 18.12 -24.22 -6.01
C LYS A 5 19.05 -23.06 -5.64
N LYS A 6 20.13 -22.83 -6.41
CA LYS A 6 21.12 -21.79 -6.11
C LYS A 6 20.67 -20.39 -6.55
N LEU A 7 19.82 -20.30 -7.58
CA LEU A 7 19.43 -19.01 -8.15
C LEU A 7 18.57 -18.17 -7.19
N PRO A 8 17.54 -18.72 -6.50
CA PRO A 8 16.78 -17.97 -5.50
C PRO A 8 17.62 -17.53 -4.30
N GLU A 9 18.52 -18.40 -3.83
CA GLU A 9 19.43 -18.11 -2.71
C GLU A 9 20.44 -17.01 -3.07
N PHE A 10 20.96 -17.02 -4.31
CA PHE A 10 21.84 -15.98 -4.82
C PHE A 10 21.13 -14.63 -4.95
N MET A 11 19.90 -14.61 -5.49
CA MET A 11 19.10 -13.37 -5.56
C MET A 11 18.80 -12.82 -4.17
N PHE A 12 18.41 -13.67 -3.22
CA PHE A 12 18.19 -13.26 -1.83
C PHE A 12 19.44 -12.61 -1.21
N ASN A 13 20.61 -13.21 -1.41
CA ASN A 13 21.86 -12.64 -0.92
C ASN A 13 22.19 -11.27 -1.56
N ILE A 14 21.91 -11.10 -2.86
CA ILE A 14 22.05 -9.79 -3.52
C ILE A 14 21.14 -8.75 -2.90
N ILE A 15 19.87 -9.08 -2.65
CA ILE A 15 18.91 -8.16 -2.01
C ILE A 15 19.37 -7.79 -0.60
N MET A 16 19.92 -8.74 0.16
CA MET A 16 20.49 -8.45 1.48
C MET A 16 21.74 -7.56 1.42
N CYS A 17 22.58 -7.72 0.39
CA CYS A 17 23.70 -6.81 0.14
C CYS A 17 23.20 -5.41 -0.22
N ILE A 18 22.21 -5.29 -1.12
CA ILE A 18 21.61 -4.01 -1.52
C ILE A 18 20.99 -3.33 -0.29
N HIS A 19 20.21 -4.06 0.52
CA HIS A 19 19.68 -3.56 1.77
C HIS A 19 20.77 -3.00 2.69
N SER A 20 21.85 -3.77 2.90
CA SER A 20 22.96 -3.34 3.75
C SER A 20 23.68 -2.11 3.19
N PHE A 21 23.77 -1.98 1.87
CA PHE A 21 24.38 -0.85 1.19
C PHE A 21 23.51 0.42 1.26
N MET A 22 22.19 0.28 1.10
CA MET A 22 21.22 1.38 1.28
C MET A 22 21.13 1.85 2.73
N ASN A 23 21.54 1.03 3.70
CA ASN A 23 21.58 1.44 5.10
C ASN A 23 22.74 2.42 5.40
N ILE A 24 23.56 2.77 4.40
CA ILE A 24 24.61 3.79 4.48
C ILE A 24 24.18 4.98 3.63
N GLN A 25 24.23 6.20 4.19
CA GLN A 25 23.76 7.42 3.50
C GLN A 25 24.35 7.60 2.09
N ILE A 26 25.66 7.38 1.93
CA ILE A 26 26.32 7.49 0.61
C ILE A 26 25.81 6.40 -0.35
N GLY A 27 25.66 5.17 0.13
CA GLY A 27 25.19 4.06 -0.68
C GLY A 27 23.72 4.21 -1.10
N PHE A 28 22.90 4.74 -0.20
CA PHE A 28 21.52 5.10 -0.47
C PHE A 28 21.42 6.11 -1.61
N ASN A 29 22.15 7.23 -1.52
CA ASN A 29 22.13 8.27 -2.56
C ASN A 29 22.60 7.72 -3.92
N GLN A 30 23.62 6.87 -3.95
CA GLN A 30 24.09 6.24 -5.18
C GLN A 30 23.05 5.33 -5.83
N ILE A 31 22.25 4.60 -5.03
CA ILE A 31 21.16 3.78 -5.55
C ILE A 31 19.98 4.66 -5.99
N LEU A 32 19.67 5.72 -5.24
CA LEU A 32 18.59 6.65 -5.57
C LEU A 32 18.81 7.37 -6.92
N ASP A 33 20.08 7.63 -7.25
CA ASP A 33 20.50 8.22 -8.52
C ASP A 33 20.50 7.20 -9.69
N ASN A 34 20.39 5.90 -9.41
CA ASN A 34 20.41 4.84 -10.41
C ASN A 34 19.00 4.26 -10.66
N GLU A 35 18.33 4.76 -11.70
CA GLU A 35 16.98 4.31 -12.09
C GLU A 35 16.89 2.80 -12.33
N GLN A 36 17.90 2.20 -12.95
CA GLN A 36 17.94 0.77 -13.26
C GLN A 36 18.02 -0.10 -12.00
N ALA A 37 18.55 0.41 -10.89
CA ALA A 37 18.61 -0.33 -9.64
C ALA A 37 17.20 -0.67 -9.11
N PHE A 38 16.24 0.26 -9.24
CA PHE A 38 14.87 0.03 -8.81
C PHE A 38 14.12 -0.93 -9.73
N VAL A 39 14.37 -0.88 -11.04
CA VAL A 39 13.81 -1.86 -11.99
C VAL A 39 14.26 -3.28 -11.61
N ILE A 40 15.55 -3.48 -11.33
CA ILE A 40 16.08 -4.77 -10.88
C ILE A 40 15.46 -5.21 -9.54
N LEU A 41 15.28 -4.28 -8.60
CA LEU A 41 14.61 -4.58 -7.33
C LEU A 41 13.17 -5.04 -7.58
N VAL A 42 12.38 -4.34 -8.39
CA VAL A 42 11.01 -4.73 -8.73
C VAL A 42 10.97 -6.09 -9.45
N GLN A 43 11.87 -6.32 -10.42
CA GLN A 43 12.00 -7.61 -11.11
C GLN A 43 12.37 -8.77 -10.17
N SER A 44 13.01 -8.50 -9.04
CA SER A 44 13.38 -9.51 -8.04
C SER A 44 12.19 -9.95 -7.16
N LEU A 45 11.05 -9.25 -7.21
CA LEU A 45 9.84 -9.64 -6.49
C LEU A 45 9.31 -10.97 -7.05
N ASN A 46 9.51 -12.04 -6.27
CA ASN A 46 9.23 -13.40 -6.71
C ASN A 46 8.22 -14.09 -5.76
N PRO A 47 7.00 -14.41 -6.23
CA PRO A 47 5.98 -15.05 -5.40
C PRO A 47 6.36 -16.48 -4.98
N SER A 48 7.33 -17.12 -5.65
CA SER A 48 7.87 -18.42 -5.23
C SER A 48 8.88 -18.31 -4.07
N CYS A 49 9.31 -17.11 -3.71
CA CYS A 49 10.27 -16.86 -2.62
C CYS A 49 9.80 -15.70 -1.72
N LEU A 50 8.79 -16.00 -0.90
CA LEU A 50 8.12 -15.01 -0.04
C LEU A 50 9.06 -14.21 0.88
N PRO A 51 10.12 -14.79 1.50
CA PRO A 51 11.07 -14.00 2.29
C PRO A 51 11.82 -12.94 1.46
N ASN A 52 12.23 -13.27 0.22
CA ASN A 52 12.87 -12.32 -0.67
C ASN A 52 11.91 -11.22 -1.08
N MET A 53 10.67 -11.60 -1.40
CA MET A 53 9.60 -10.68 -1.78
C MET A 53 9.27 -9.70 -0.65
N ALA A 54 9.07 -10.19 0.57
CA ALA A 54 8.85 -9.37 1.76
C ALA A 54 9.98 -8.33 1.92
N ARG A 55 11.23 -8.80 1.91
CA ARG A 55 12.39 -7.92 2.11
C ARG A 55 12.52 -6.85 1.03
N THR A 56 12.24 -7.22 -0.22
CA THR A 56 12.28 -6.29 -1.35
C THR A 56 11.16 -5.25 -1.23
N MET A 57 9.96 -5.65 -0.83
CA MET A 57 8.85 -4.71 -0.58
C MET A 57 9.15 -3.75 0.58
N GLU A 58 9.77 -4.22 1.67
CA GLU A 58 10.20 -3.36 2.78
C GLU A 58 11.19 -2.29 2.32
N ILE A 59 12.16 -2.67 1.49
CA ILE A 59 13.12 -1.76 0.87
C ILE A 59 12.38 -0.68 0.07
N LEU A 60 11.48 -1.10 -0.82
CA LEU A 60 10.75 -0.18 -1.69
C LEU A 60 9.86 0.75 -0.86
N ALA A 61 9.21 0.24 0.18
CA ALA A 61 8.38 1.03 1.11
C ALA A 61 9.21 2.05 1.90
N ALA A 62 10.45 1.71 2.29
CA ALA A 62 11.34 2.67 2.93
C ALA A 62 11.79 3.76 1.96
N VAL A 63 12.04 3.41 0.69
CA VAL A 63 12.41 4.37 -0.36
C VAL A 63 11.28 5.36 -0.64
N THR A 64 10.01 4.96 -0.56
CA THR A 64 8.93 5.92 -0.81
C THR A 64 8.90 7.08 0.20
N LEU A 65 9.56 6.95 1.36
CA LEU A 65 9.62 8.01 2.39
C LEU A 65 10.59 9.15 2.08
N VAL A 66 11.45 9.00 1.06
CA VAL A 66 12.42 10.04 0.68
C VAL A 66 11.94 10.88 -0.49
N GLU A 67 12.52 12.08 -0.63
CA GLU A 67 12.23 12.97 -1.76
C GLU A 67 12.48 12.24 -3.09
N LYS A 68 11.50 12.34 -4.02
CA LYS A 68 11.47 11.62 -5.31
C LYS A 68 11.44 10.09 -5.22
N GLY A 69 11.47 9.50 -4.03
CA GLY A 69 11.49 8.05 -3.85
C GLY A 69 10.23 7.37 -4.39
N VAL A 70 9.06 7.98 -4.16
CA VAL A 70 7.78 7.46 -4.70
C VAL A 70 7.81 7.39 -6.22
N GLU A 71 8.24 8.47 -6.89
CA GLU A 71 8.36 8.54 -8.36
C GLU A 71 9.31 7.46 -8.89
N ARG A 72 10.47 7.27 -8.25
CA ARG A 72 11.43 6.21 -8.62
C ARG A 72 10.81 4.82 -8.55
N VAL A 73 10.09 4.51 -7.46
CA VAL A 73 9.47 3.19 -7.28
C VAL A 73 8.34 2.99 -8.29
N ILE A 74 7.47 3.98 -8.50
CA ILE A 74 6.36 3.89 -9.48
C ILE A 74 6.89 3.71 -10.90
N ASN A 75 7.92 4.45 -11.30
CA ASN A 75 8.53 4.32 -12.62
C ASN A 75 9.13 2.92 -12.80
N ALA A 76 9.83 2.39 -11.79
CA ALA A 76 10.37 1.03 -11.84
C ALA A 76 9.28 -0.05 -12.00
N PHE A 77 8.13 0.09 -11.33
CA PHE A 77 6.97 -0.78 -11.54
C PHE A 77 6.41 -0.66 -12.96
N THR A 78 6.37 0.55 -13.50
CA THR A 78 5.86 0.83 -14.84
C THR A 78 6.78 0.23 -15.91
N ASP A 79 8.08 0.47 -15.82
CA ASP A 79 9.08 -0.07 -16.73
C ASP A 79 9.08 -1.60 -16.72
N THR A 80 9.03 -2.18 -15.51
CA THR A 80 8.92 -3.64 -15.37
C THR A 80 7.65 -4.18 -16.02
N ALA A 81 6.51 -3.49 -15.87
CA ALA A 81 5.24 -3.93 -16.46
C ALA A 81 5.23 -3.83 -17.98
N ILE A 82 5.84 -2.79 -18.55
CA ILE A 82 6.01 -2.61 -19.99
C ILE A 82 6.84 -3.77 -20.56
N ASP A 83 7.93 -4.14 -19.90
CA ASP A 83 8.80 -5.24 -20.32
C ASP A 83 8.15 -6.63 -20.20
N SER A 84 7.09 -6.77 -19.40
CA SER A 84 6.54 -8.07 -19.00
C SER A 84 5.45 -8.65 -19.94
N GLU A 85 5.01 -7.95 -20.99
CA GLU A 85 3.79 -8.27 -21.78
C GLU A 85 2.48 -8.40 -20.94
N ARG A 86 2.50 -8.10 -19.63
CA ARG A 86 1.42 -8.34 -18.67
C ARG A 86 0.40 -7.20 -18.60
N GLU A 87 -0.27 -6.89 -19.71
CA GLU A 87 -1.45 -6.00 -19.80
C GLU A 87 -1.41 -4.74 -18.88
N ASN A 88 -0.24 -4.14 -18.68
CA ASN A 88 -0.02 -2.98 -17.80
C ASN A 88 -0.50 -3.12 -16.34
N GLN A 89 -0.59 -4.32 -15.76
CA GLN A 89 -0.94 -4.49 -14.34
C GLN A 89 0.30 -4.41 -13.43
N ARG A 90 0.90 -3.21 -13.36
CA ARG A 90 2.18 -2.99 -12.66
C ARG A 90 2.18 -3.34 -11.16
N PHE A 91 1.02 -3.25 -10.50
CA PHE A 91 0.89 -3.52 -9.06
C PHE A 91 0.43 -4.95 -8.73
N SER A 92 0.22 -5.84 -9.71
CA SER A 92 -0.30 -7.19 -9.44
C SER A 92 0.57 -8.02 -8.51
N ILE A 93 1.89 -7.84 -8.58
CA ILE A 93 2.82 -8.53 -7.68
C ILE A 93 2.64 -8.09 -6.22
N ILE A 94 2.18 -6.86 -5.95
CA ILE A 94 1.87 -6.38 -4.61
C ILE A 94 0.60 -7.05 -4.08
N VAL A 95 -0.43 -7.14 -4.93
CA VAL A 95 -1.69 -7.84 -4.61
C VAL A 95 -1.45 -9.33 -4.36
N GLU A 96 -0.52 -9.95 -5.12
CA GLU A 96 -0.11 -11.34 -4.87
C GLU A 96 0.49 -11.51 -3.47
N GLY A 97 1.36 -10.58 -3.04
CA GLY A 97 1.95 -10.60 -1.70
C GLY A 97 0.91 -10.54 -0.59
N LEU A 98 -0.15 -9.74 -0.78
CA LEU A 98 -1.23 -9.63 0.19
C LEU A 98 -2.01 -10.93 0.38
N LYS A 99 -2.17 -11.78 -0.63
CA LYS A 99 -2.91 -13.05 -0.52
C LYS A 99 -2.36 -13.98 0.56
N HIS A 100 -1.09 -13.84 0.89
CA HIS A 100 -0.41 -14.66 1.89
C HIS A 100 -0.61 -14.18 3.33
N TYR A 101 -1.59 -13.31 3.61
CA TYR A 101 -1.77 -12.77 4.97
C TYR A 101 -2.07 -13.85 6.04
N ASP A 102 -2.70 -14.97 5.68
CA ASP A 102 -2.97 -16.09 6.62
C ASP A 102 -1.76 -17.04 6.78
N ASP A 103 -0.97 -17.26 5.70
CA ASP A 103 0.14 -18.23 5.68
C ASP A 103 1.51 -17.62 5.99
N HIS A 104 1.77 -16.42 5.46
CA HIS A 104 3.04 -15.71 5.54
C HIS A 104 2.81 -14.22 5.72
N ILE A 105 2.47 -13.84 6.95
CA ILE A 105 2.09 -12.47 7.27
C ILE A 105 3.16 -11.41 6.99
N ASP A 106 4.45 -11.78 7.05
CA ASP A 106 5.53 -10.83 6.81
C ASP A 106 5.47 -10.24 5.39
N VAL A 107 5.22 -11.06 4.35
CA VAL A 107 5.10 -10.54 2.98
C VAL A 107 3.83 -9.70 2.79
N ALA A 108 2.72 -10.10 3.41
CA ALA A 108 1.49 -9.31 3.37
C ALA A 108 1.67 -7.97 4.09
N PHE A 109 2.40 -7.96 5.20
CA PHE A 109 2.76 -6.76 5.95
C PHE A 109 3.63 -5.81 5.12
N SER A 110 4.69 -6.32 4.49
CA SER A 110 5.52 -5.53 3.59
C SER A 110 4.72 -4.99 2.40
N ALA A 111 3.77 -5.77 1.87
CA ALA A 111 2.92 -5.35 0.76
C ALA A 111 2.00 -4.17 1.14
N ILE A 112 1.30 -4.23 2.27
CA ILE A 112 0.45 -3.11 2.71
C ILE A 112 1.29 -1.87 3.09
N GLN A 113 2.48 -2.06 3.66
CA GLN A 113 3.41 -0.95 3.91
C GLN A 113 3.82 -0.26 2.62
N LEU A 114 4.14 -1.02 1.57
CA LEU A 114 4.47 -0.48 0.27
C LEU A 114 3.29 0.28 -0.35
N ILE A 115 2.06 -0.26 -0.25
CA ILE A 115 0.86 0.43 -0.73
C ILE A 115 0.67 1.78 -0.02
N ASN A 116 0.77 1.78 1.31
CA ASN A 116 0.68 3.02 2.09
C ASN A 116 1.76 4.02 1.68
N GLY A 117 3.00 3.56 1.53
CA GLY A 117 4.12 4.40 1.11
C GLY A 117 3.96 4.98 -0.30
N LEU A 118 3.41 4.20 -1.24
CA LEU A 118 3.14 4.64 -2.61
C LEU A 118 2.02 5.69 -2.69
N ILE A 119 1.03 5.62 -1.80
CA ILE A 119 -0.14 6.50 -1.88
C ILE A 119 0.03 7.72 -1.00
N PHE A 120 0.43 7.57 0.26
CA PHE A 120 0.33 8.67 1.24
C PHE A 120 1.39 9.75 1.06
N ASN A 121 2.51 9.43 0.42
CA ASN A 121 3.65 10.32 0.32
C ASN A 121 3.51 11.34 -0.83
N HIS A 122 2.31 11.50 -1.39
CA HIS A 122 1.97 12.54 -2.35
C HIS A 122 1.22 13.69 -1.67
N GLU A 123 1.69 14.92 -1.91
CA GLU A 123 1.02 16.14 -1.41
C GLU A 123 -0.32 16.38 -2.12
N ASP A 124 -0.38 16.08 -3.43
CA ASP A 124 -1.56 16.30 -4.26
C ASP A 124 -2.61 15.22 -4.07
N PHE A 125 -3.84 15.63 -3.75
CA PHE A 125 -5.01 14.75 -3.66
C PHE A 125 -5.21 13.93 -4.96
N GLU A 126 -5.06 14.57 -6.12
CA GLU A 126 -5.26 13.94 -7.43
C GLU A 126 -4.33 12.74 -7.64
N GLN A 127 -3.08 12.83 -7.18
CA GLN A 127 -2.10 11.75 -7.27
C GLN A 127 -2.47 10.61 -6.31
N ARG A 128 -2.80 10.93 -5.05
CA ARG A 128 -3.26 9.93 -4.07
C ARG A 128 -4.50 9.19 -4.56
N PHE A 129 -5.49 9.94 -5.04
CA PHE A 129 -6.75 9.41 -5.55
C PHE A 129 -6.54 8.54 -6.79
N HIS A 130 -5.72 8.99 -7.75
CA HIS A 130 -5.39 8.23 -8.95
C HIS A 130 -4.79 6.85 -8.61
N LEU A 131 -3.73 6.83 -7.79
CA LEU A 131 -3.06 5.60 -7.40
C LEU A 131 -3.95 4.69 -6.57
N ARG A 132 -4.76 5.24 -5.67
CA ARG A 132 -5.72 4.43 -4.90
C ARG A 132 -6.76 3.78 -5.81
N CYS A 133 -7.31 4.52 -6.77
CA CYS A 133 -8.24 3.96 -7.74
C CYS A 133 -7.61 2.85 -8.59
N GLU A 134 -6.35 3.03 -9.02
CA GLU A 134 -5.59 2.00 -9.73
C GLU A 134 -5.38 0.76 -8.85
N MET A 135 -4.94 0.94 -7.61
CA MET A 135 -4.74 -0.15 -6.65
C MET A 135 -6.03 -0.95 -6.44
N TYR A 136 -7.16 -0.27 -6.20
CA TYR A 136 -8.47 -0.92 -6.02
C TYR A 136 -8.98 -1.69 -7.23
N ARG A 137 -8.46 -1.43 -8.45
CA ARG A 137 -8.78 -2.19 -9.67
C ARG A 137 -7.76 -3.28 -9.97
N THR A 138 -6.59 -3.23 -9.33
CA THR A 138 -5.49 -4.17 -9.57
C THR A 138 -5.88 -5.56 -9.09
N LYS A 139 -5.55 -6.55 -9.92
CA LYS A 139 -5.74 -7.97 -9.64
C LYS A 139 -4.42 -8.61 -9.26
N ASP A 140 -4.50 -9.74 -8.57
CA ASP A 140 -3.37 -10.63 -8.32
C ASP A 140 -2.82 -11.24 -9.62
N LEU A 141 -1.75 -12.04 -9.53
CA LEU A 141 -1.11 -12.59 -10.72
C LEU A 141 -1.96 -13.63 -11.44
N SER A 142 -2.94 -14.27 -10.76
CA SER A 142 -3.89 -15.17 -11.42
C SER A 142 -5.06 -14.43 -12.08
N GLY A 143 -5.29 -13.16 -11.73
CA GLY A 143 -6.40 -12.36 -12.25
C GLY A 143 -7.75 -12.65 -11.59
N GLU A 144 -7.76 -13.43 -10.51
CA GLU A 144 -8.97 -13.92 -9.83
C GLU A 144 -9.38 -13.02 -8.66
N ILE A 145 -8.42 -12.47 -7.94
CA ILE A 145 -8.65 -11.69 -6.72
C ILE A 145 -8.23 -10.25 -6.96
N THR A 146 -9.11 -9.29 -6.68
CA THR A 146 -8.75 -7.88 -6.70
C THR A 146 -8.26 -7.41 -5.34
N PHE A 147 -7.45 -6.35 -5.30
CA PHE A 147 -7.15 -5.67 -4.04
C PHE A 147 -8.42 -5.25 -3.27
N ARG A 148 -9.49 -4.87 -4.00
CA ARG A 148 -10.79 -4.53 -3.40
C ARG A 148 -11.35 -5.69 -2.58
N ASP A 149 -11.25 -6.93 -3.07
CA ASP A 149 -11.76 -8.10 -2.37
C ASP A 149 -10.99 -8.33 -1.06
N ILE A 150 -9.65 -8.20 -1.13
CA ILE A 150 -8.77 -8.27 0.05
C ILE A 150 -9.11 -7.16 1.04
N ALA A 151 -9.20 -5.91 0.58
CA ALA A 151 -9.52 -4.76 1.43
C ALA A 151 -10.87 -4.93 2.13
N ASN A 152 -11.90 -5.38 1.42
CA ASN A 152 -13.22 -5.64 2.01
C ASN A 152 -13.18 -6.75 3.08
N GLU A 153 -12.36 -7.78 2.88
CA GLU A 153 -12.18 -8.84 3.89
C GLU A 153 -11.42 -8.33 5.11
N MET A 154 -10.36 -7.54 4.90
CA MET A 154 -9.57 -6.94 5.99
C MET A 154 -10.39 -5.94 6.81
N GLU A 155 -11.27 -5.16 6.18
CA GLU A 155 -12.20 -4.26 6.87
C GLU A 155 -13.16 -5.02 7.79
N LYS A 156 -13.69 -6.18 7.34
CA LYS A 156 -14.52 -7.05 8.19
C LYS A 156 -13.73 -7.63 9.36
N ARG A 157 -12.47 -8.01 9.17
CA ARG A 157 -11.60 -8.53 10.24
C ARG A 157 -11.33 -7.45 11.29
N LEU A 158 -11.03 -6.23 10.87
CA LEU A 158 -10.85 -5.08 11.77
C LEU A 158 -12.10 -4.80 12.62
N LEU A 159 -13.31 -4.93 12.03
CA LEU A 159 -14.56 -4.76 12.77
C LEU A 159 -14.81 -5.86 13.81
N LYS A 160 -14.37 -7.09 13.54
CA LYS A 160 -14.46 -8.22 14.49
C LYS A 160 -13.49 -8.10 15.65
N GLU A 161 -12.34 -7.47 15.43
CA GLU A 161 -11.32 -7.26 16.47
C GLU A 161 -11.57 -6.05 17.36
N ARG A 162 -12.45 -5.11 16.96
CA ARG A 162 -12.98 -4.12 17.91
C ARG A 162 -13.85 -4.88 18.91
N PRO A 163 -13.42 -5.02 20.17
CA PRO A 163 -14.20 -5.78 21.14
C PRO A 163 -15.54 -5.06 21.31
N ASN A 164 -16.64 -5.80 21.19
CA ASN A 164 -17.85 -5.44 21.92
C ASN A 164 -17.45 -5.30 23.40
N ASP A 165 -17.78 -4.16 24.01
CA ASP A 165 -17.54 -3.79 25.41
C ASP A 165 -17.27 -4.97 26.37
N ILE A 166 -16.00 -5.20 26.75
CA ILE A 166 -15.65 -5.90 28.00
C ILE A 166 -14.37 -5.28 28.58
N ASP A 167 -14.58 -4.50 29.64
CA ASP A 167 -13.74 -4.24 30.81
C ASP A 167 -12.20 -4.19 30.69
N GLN A 168 -11.69 -3.05 31.15
CA GLN A 168 -10.41 -2.78 31.82
C GLN A 168 -9.49 -3.99 32.10
N ASP A 169 -8.22 -3.82 31.72
CA ASP A 169 -7.04 -4.38 32.39
C ASP A 169 -6.97 -5.91 32.54
N THR A 170 -6.96 -6.66 31.44
CA THR A 170 -6.45 -8.05 31.46
C THR A 170 -5.22 -8.22 30.58
N VAL A 171 -4.05 -8.29 31.23
CA VAL A 171 -2.78 -8.71 30.63
C VAL A 171 -2.78 -10.24 30.55
N SER A 172 -2.97 -10.81 29.37
CA SER A 172 -2.74 -12.24 29.14
C SER A 172 -1.25 -12.50 28.90
N LEU A 173 -0.60 -13.18 29.84
CA LEU A 173 0.77 -13.69 29.69
C LEU A 173 0.73 -15.03 28.95
N ASN A 174 1.13 -15.06 27.68
CA ASN A 174 1.50 -16.31 27.02
C ASN A 174 2.94 -16.69 27.41
N SER A 175 3.11 -17.86 28.00
CA SER A 175 4.30 -18.29 28.74
C SER A 175 5.49 -18.75 27.88
N THR A 176 5.69 -18.19 26.68
CA THR A 176 6.75 -18.65 25.76
C THR A 176 8.02 -17.78 25.74
N GLY A 177 8.10 -16.73 26.55
CA GLY A 177 9.34 -15.96 26.73
C GLY A 177 10.26 -16.54 27.82
N THR A 178 11.49 -16.90 27.48
CA THR A 178 12.52 -17.28 28.46
C THR A 178 12.77 -16.14 29.44
N ILE A 179 12.50 -16.36 30.74
CA ILE A 179 12.81 -15.38 31.79
C ILE A 179 14.34 -15.36 31.99
N PRO A 180 15.04 -14.23 31.82
CA PRO A 180 16.43 -14.13 32.22
C PRO A 180 16.53 -14.32 33.73
N GLY A 181 17.24 -15.36 34.18
CA GLY A 181 17.44 -15.63 35.59
C GLY A 181 18.16 -14.47 36.28
N ILE A 182 17.49 -13.83 37.25
CA ILE A 182 18.10 -12.81 38.10
C ILE A 182 18.89 -13.53 39.19
N THR A 183 20.22 -13.62 39.07
CA THR A 183 21.08 -13.91 40.22
C THR A 183 21.17 -12.66 41.08
N SER A 184 20.53 -12.66 42.26
CA SER A 184 20.67 -11.58 43.23
C SER A 184 22.03 -11.67 43.92
N VAL A 185 22.89 -10.68 43.69
CA VAL A 185 24.08 -10.46 44.52
C VAL A 185 23.62 -9.69 45.75
N ASN A 186 23.66 -10.36 46.90
CA ASN A 186 23.21 -9.83 48.19
C ASN A 186 24.17 -8.70 48.65
N ASN A 187 23.73 -7.44 48.57
CA ASN A 187 24.48 -6.30 49.07
C ASN A 187 23.72 -5.68 50.26
N GLN A 188 24.31 -5.72 51.45
CA GLN A 188 23.68 -5.43 52.76
C GLN A 188 23.39 -3.95 53.03
N ASN A 189 22.96 -3.17 52.04
CA ASN A 189 22.50 -1.80 52.28
C ASN A 189 21.08 -1.63 51.77
N ASN A 190 20.15 -1.43 52.71
CA ASN A 190 18.74 -1.12 52.47
C ASN A 190 18.59 0.14 51.59
N GLN A 191 18.57 -0.06 50.29
CA GLN A 191 17.96 0.86 49.33
C GLN A 191 16.94 0.05 48.54
N ASN A 192 15.67 0.46 48.65
CA ASN A 192 14.57 -0.09 47.87
C ASN A 192 14.88 0.07 46.38
N LEU A 193 15.44 -0.98 45.75
CA LEU A 193 15.63 -1.07 44.31
C LEU A 193 14.25 -1.23 43.67
N ARG A 194 13.64 -0.12 43.27
CA ARG A 194 12.53 -0.13 42.31
C ARG A 194 13.10 -0.44 40.93
N GLY A 195 13.27 -1.72 40.63
CA GLY A 195 13.47 -2.18 39.25
C GLY A 195 12.18 -1.95 38.47
N ALA A 196 12.10 -0.90 37.66
CA ALA A 196 11.05 -0.77 36.68
C ALA A 196 11.31 -1.80 35.57
N THR A 197 10.66 -2.96 35.66
CA THR A 197 10.68 -3.93 34.56
C THR A 197 9.89 -3.31 33.41
N ARG A 198 10.60 -2.79 32.39
CA ARG A 198 9.99 -2.36 31.13
C ARG A 198 9.55 -3.62 30.38
N ILE A 199 8.31 -4.03 30.56
CA ILE A 199 7.69 -5.07 29.74
C ILE A 199 7.43 -4.46 28.37
N VAL A 200 8.29 -4.78 27.40
CA VAL A 200 7.99 -4.49 25.99
C VAL A 200 7.00 -5.55 25.54
N ILE A 201 5.73 -5.18 25.43
CA ILE A 201 4.73 -6.03 24.79
C ILE A 201 5.08 -6.05 23.31
N HIS A 202 5.66 -7.15 22.83
CA HIS A 202 5.78 -7.39 21.40
C HIS A 202 4.36 -7.60 20.86
N LYS A 203 3.84 -6.61 20.12
CA LYS A 203 2.60 -6.78 19.35
C LYS A 203 2.76 -7.96 18.41
N SER A 204 1.69 -8.73 18.23
CA SER A 204 1.71 -9.83 17.27
C SER A 204 1.91 -9.28 15.85
N PRO A 205 2.59 -10.01 14.95
CA PRO A 205 2.68 -9.62 13.54
C PRO A 205 1.31 -9.34 12.91
N GLN A 206 0.28 -10.08 13.36
CA GLN A 206 -1.13 -9.90 13.00
C GLN A 206 -1.64 -8.51 13.37
N GLN A 207 -1.35 -8.06 14.58
CA GLN A 207 -1.77 -6.73 15.02
C GLN A 207 -1.07 -5.62 14.23
N ASN A 208 0.24 -5.73 13.98
CA ASN A 208 0.97 -4.74 13.19
C ASN A 208 0.43 -4.63 11.75
N PHE A 209 0.10 -5.78 11.15
CA PHE A 209 -0.53 -5.86 9.85
C PHE A 209 -1.90 -5.18 9.80
N LEU A 210 -2.74 -5.47 10.79
CA LEU A 210 -4.07 -4.87 10.90
C LEU A 210 -4.01 -3.37 11.16
N GLU A 211 -3.08 -2.91 12.00
CA GLU A 211 -2.81 -1.49 12.20
C GLU A 211 -2.41 -0.81 10.90
N SER A 212 -1.58 -1.44 10.06
CA SER A 212 -1.21 -0.88 8.75
C SER A 212 -2.39 -0.78 7.78
N PHE A 213 -3.29 -1.76 7.79
CA PHE A 213 -4.55 -1.69 7.06
C PHE A 213 -5.50 -0.64 7.63
N GLN A 214 -5.51 -0.43 8.95
CA GLN A 214 -6.30 0.62 9.57
C GLN A 214 -5.83 2.00 9.11
N ILE A 215 -4.50 2.23 9.01
CA ILE A 215 -3.97 3.47 8.44
C ILE A 215 -4.43 3.64 6.99
N PHE A 216 -4.40 2.58 6.18
CA PHE A 216 -4.96 2.57 4.82
C PHE A 216 -6.42 3.05 4.77
N PHE A 217 -7.29 2.51 5.62
CA PHE A 217 -8.69 2.90 5.66
C PHE A 217 -8.90 4.33 6.15
N ASN A 218 -8.18 4.76 7.18
CA ASN A 218 -8.28 6.12 7.70
C ASN A 218 -7.91 7.13 6.62
N ASN A 219 -6.79 6.93 5.95
CA ASN A 219 -6.36 7.82 4.88
C ASN A 219 -7.28 7.76 3.65
N LYS A 220 -7.86 6.60 3.33
CA LYS A 220 -8.92 6.51 2.31
C LYS A 220 -10.12 7.39 2.67
N ASN A 221 -10.54 7.39 3.93
CA ASN A 221 -11.68 8.19 4.39
C ASN A 221 -11.35 9.69 4.39
N GLU A 222 -10.14 10.07 4.81
CA GLU A 222 -9.67 11.46 4.73
C GLU A 222 -9.68 11.98 3.29
N ASP A 223 -9.15 11.21 2.34
CA ASP A 223 -9.19 11.58 0.92
C ASP A 223 -10.64 11.63 0.39
N PHE A 224 -11.54 10.78 0.88
CA PHE A 224 -12.95 10.84 0.53
C PHE A 224 -13.62 12.12 1.05
N ASP A 225 -13.34 12.52 2.28
CA ASP A 225 -13.87 13.76 2.87
C ASP A 225 -13.33 14.99 2.13
N GLU A 226 -12.04 14.99 1.76
CA GLU A 226 -11.45 16.03 0.91
C GLU A 226 -12.13 16.09 -0.46
N MET A 227 -12.34 14.94 -1.11
CA MET A 227 -13.05 14.85 -2.38
C MET A 227 -14.47 15.40 -2.28
N ALA A 228 -15.22 15.01 -1.24
CA ALA A 228 -16.58 15.45 -1.01
C ALA A 228 -16.65 16.97 -0.79
N SER A 229 -15.71 17.53 -0.03
CA SER A 229 -15.62 18.98 0.18
C SER A 229 -15.31 19.72 -1.13
N ARG A 230 -14.34 19.25 -1.92
CA ARG A 230 -14.03 19.83 -3.24
C ARG A 230 -15.23 19.77 -4.18
N PHE A 231 -15.94 18.65 -4.19
CA PHE A 231 -17.15 18.48 -5.00
C PHE A 231 -18.28 19.45 -4.57
N GLU A 232 -18.48 19.64 -3.28
CA GLU A 232 -19.50 20.58 -2.80
C GLU A 232 -19.17 22.02 -3.17
N ASN A 233 -17.88 22.41 -3.13
CA ASN A 233 -17.45 23.72 -3.61
C ASN A 233 -17.80 23.92 -5.10
N ILE A 234 -17.48 22.93 -5.96
CA ILE A 234 -17.86 22.97 -7.38
C ILE A 234 -19.38 23.08 -7.55
N ARG A 235 -20.15 22.32 -6.76
CA ARG A 235 -21.61 22.36 -6.82
C ARG A 235 -22.18 23.73 -6.43
N ILE A 236 -21.52 24.47 -5.54
CA ILE A 236 -21.89 25.84 -5.16
C ILE A 236 -21.46 26.84 -6.24
N ASP A 237 -20.29 26.66 -6.84
CA ASP A 237 -19.74 27.58 -7.85
C ASP A 237 -20.52 27.54 -9.18
N PHE A 238 -21.18 26.42 -9.48
CA PHE A 238 -21.89 26.21 -10.75
C PHE A 238 -23.40 25.97 -10.55
N ASP A 239 -24.17 27.06 -10.64
CA ASP A 239 -25.64 27.03 -10.52
C ASP A 239 -26.37 26.59 -11.81
N ASN A 240 -25.67 26.53 -12.95
CA ASN A 240 -26.26 26.13 -14.22
C ASN A 240 -25.35 25.22 -15.07
N MET A 241 -25.97 24.41 -15.91
CA MET A 241 -25.27 23.41 -16.74
C MET A 241 -24.36 24.07 -17.80
N ASP A 242 -24.79 25.19 -18.40
CA ASP A 242 -24.06 25.82 -19.52
C ASP A 242 -22.70 26.37 -19.07
N ASP A 243 -22.66 27.03 -17.91
CA ASP A 243 -21.43 27.58 -17.34
C ASP A 243 -20.45 26.46 -16.95
N CYS A 244 -20.95 25.39 -16.33
CA CYS A 244 -20.16 24.22 -15.98
C CYS A 244 -19.58 23.54 -17.23
N TYR A 245 -20.41 23.31 -18.25
CA TYR A 245 -19.97 22.73 -19.51
C TYR A 245 -18.95 23.62 -20.23
N ARG A 246 -19.17 24.94 -20.25
CA ARG A 246 -18.28 25.89 -20.90
C ARG A 246 -16.89 25.90 -20.26
N VAL A 247 -16.82 25.91 -18.92
CA VAL A 247 -15.55 25.82 -18.20
C VAL A 247 -14.87 24.47 -18.48
N LEU A 248 -15.60 23.36 -18.34
CA LEU A 248 -15.07 22.02 -18.59
C LEU A 248 -14.52 21.87 -20.01
N ARG A 249 -15.28 22.31 -21.02
CA ARG A 249 -14.86 22.29 -22.43
C ARG A 249 -13.59 23.09 -22.63
N ASN A 250 -13.53 24.32 -22.12
CA ASN A 250 -12.36 25.18 -22.30
C ASN A 250 -11.10 24.62 -21.62
N SER A 251 -11.25 23.90 -20.51
CA SER A 251 -10.15 23.24 -19.82
C SER A 251 -9.63 21.99 -20.54
N VAL A 252 -10.46 21.36 -21.38
CA VAL A 252 -10.14 20.07 -22.01
C VAL A 252 -9.77 20.20 -23.50
N VAL A 253 -10.21 21.25 -24.19
CA VAL A 253 -9.88 21.49 -25.60
C VAL A 253 -8.37 21.52 -25.84
N ASN A 254 -7.90 20.83 -26.88
CA ASN A 254 -6.49 20.63 -27.25
C ASN A 254 -5.67 19.82 -26.23
N THR A 255 -6.32 19.04 -25.36
CA THR A 255 -5.64 18.09 -24.46
C THR A 255 -5.86 16.65 -24.91
N PRO A 256 -4.99 15.70 -24.54
CA PRO A 256 -5.20 14.27 -24.84
C PRO A 256 -6.50 13.68 -24.26
N ILE A 257 -7.13 14.36 -23.30
CA ILE A 257 -8.36 13.93 -22.62
C ILE A 257 -9.61 14.29 -23.44
N GLU A 258 -9.50 15.19 -24.42
CA GLU A 258 -10.63 15.68 -25.22
C GLU A 258 -11.45 14.55 -25.86
N SER A 259 -10.77 13.57 -26.46
CA SER A 259 -11.44 12.39 -27.04
C SER A 259 -12.14 11.52 -25.99
N GLY A 260 -11.59 11.46 -24.78
CA GLY A 260 -12.18 10.74 -23.66
C GLY A 260 -13.45 11.42 -23.15
N LEU A 261 -13.42 12.73 -22.93
CA LEU A 261 -14.61 13.50 -22.54
C LEU A 261 -15.70 13.43 -23.62
N LEU A 262 -15.34 13.56 -24.89
CA LEU A 262 -16.28 13.40 -26.00
C LEU A 262 -16.95 12.03 -25.98
N SER A 263 -16.19 10.97 -25.72
CA SER A 263 -16.70 9.60 -25.63
C SER A 263 -17.70 9.45 -24.47
N ILE A 264 -17.42 10.04 -23.31
CA ILE A 264 -18.35 10.04 -22.16
C ILE A 264 -19.66 10.74 -22.53
N LEU A 265 -19.59 11.93 -23.16
CA LEU A 265 -20.78 12.67 -23.58
C LEU A 265 -21.60 11.90 -24.63
N GLN A 266 -20.93 11.26 -25.59
CA GLN A 266 -21.58 10.40 -26.59
C GLN A 266 -22.28 9.20 -25.95
N LEU A 267 -21.70 8.59 -24.92
CA LEU A 267 -22.34 7.51 -24.15
C LEU A 267 -23.61 7.98 -23.43
N LEU A 268 -23.61 9.19 -22.88
CA LEU A 268 -24.81 9.78 -22.28
C LEU A 268 -25.91 10.06 -23.33
N LEU A 269 -25.55 10.36 -24.57
CA LEU A 269 -26.53 10.54 -25.65
C LEU A 269 -27.09 9.22 -26.19
N PHE A 270 -26.43 8.09 -25.91
CA PHE A 270 -26.88 6.77 -26.35
C PHE A 270 -28.04 6.21 -25.52
N ILE A 271 -28.37 6.82 -24.38
CA ILE A 271 -29.49 6.41 -23.53
C ILE A 271 -30.80 6.57 -24.31
N ARG A 272 -31.58 5.47 -24.40
CA ARG A 272 -32.83 5.36 -25.17
C ARG A 272 -33.75 6.57 -24.97
N ASP A 273 -34.40 6.99 -26.05
CA ASP A 273 -35.37 8.10 -26.07
C ASP A 273 -36.70 7.81 -25.33
N ASP A 274 -36.82 6.65 -24.69
CA ASP A 274 -37.95 6.36 -23.83
C ASP A 274 -37.94 7.28 -22.60
N GLN A 275 -38.97 8.12 -22.49
CA GLN A 275 -39.09 9.15 -21.45
C GLN A 275 -38.99 8.58 -20.03
N TYR A 276 -39.51 7.37 -19.79
CA TYR A 276 -39.44 6.73 -18.48
C TYR A 276 -38.04 6.18 -18.22
N VAL A 277 -37.45 5.48 -19.19
CA VAL A 277 -36.09 4.91 -19.04
C VAL A 277 -35.04 6.02 -18.86
N ARG A 278 -35.19 7.13 -19.58
CA ARG A 278 -34.28 8.28 -19.49
C ARG A 278 -34.31 8.93 -18.10
N TYR A 279 -35.49 9.09 -17.50
CA TYR A 279 -35.62 9.65 -16.14
C TYR A 279 -34.99 8.77 -15.05
N PHE A 280 -35.04 7.44 -15.20
CA PHE A 280 -34.44 6.53 -14.21
C PHE A 280 -32.95 6.28 -14.41
N TYR A 281 -32.41 6.60 -15.58
CA TYR A 281 -30.99 6.38 -15.88
C TYR A 281 -30.11 7.54 -15.40
N PHE A 282 -30.58 8.78 -15.59
CA PHE A 282 -29.89 10.00 -15.14
C PHE A 282 -30.25 10.33 -13.69
#